data_AF-A0A7S1ETF1-F1
#
_entry.id   AF-A0A7S1ETF1-F1
#
_cell.length_a   1.000
_cell.length_b   1.000
_cell.length_c   1.000
_cell.angle_alpha   90.00
_cell.angle_beta   90.00
_cell.angle_gamma   90.00
#
_symmetry.space_group_name_H-M   'P 1'
#
loop_
_entity.id
_entity.type
_entity.pdbx_description
1 polymer ?
#
loop_
_entity_poly.entity_id
_entity_poly.type
_entity_poly.pdbx_seq_one_letter_code
_entity_poly.pdbx_strand_id
1 'polypeptide(L)'
;RVLSAGEMITSDAFHGTGRTKLSLVQRVPLGVVVCVPPFNYPVNLAGSKIGPALASGNASLVKPPSAGAASTLSLCAAIYAALVAEFGADSDILPVITCITGRGRDIGDLLTTHSLAKA
;
A
#
# COMPACT_ATOMS: atom_id res chain seq x y z
N ARG A 1 7.29 20.29 16.05
CA ARG A 1 6.63 19.62 14.89
C ARG A 1 7.42 20.02 13.65
N VAL A 2 8.24 19.12 13.09
CA VAL A 2 8.96 19.39 11.85
C VAL A 2 7.90 19.47 10.74
N LEU A 3 7.86 20.59 10.00
CA LEU A 3 6.83 20.85 8.99
C LEU A 3 7.07 20.06 7.69
N SER A 4 8.32 19.71 7.39
CA SER A 4 8.71 18.71 6.39
C SER A 4 10.18 18.32 6.60
N ALA A 5 10.53 17.07 6.25
CA ALA A 5 11.89 16.59 6.16
C ALA A 5 12.13 16.20 4.69
N GLY A 6 13.21 16.69 4.09
CA GLY A 6 13.51 16.49 2.68
C GLY A 6 14.99 16.71 2.40
N GLU A 7 15.41 16.30 1.20
CA GLU A 7 16.76 16.50 0.71
C GLU A 7 16.79 17.68 -0.28
N MET A 8 17.78 18.55 -0.16
CA MET A 8 17.97 19.64 -1.11
C MET A 8 18.64 19.09 -2.36
N ILE A 9 17.88 19.00 -3.45
CA ILE A 9 18.43 18.64 -4.76
C ILE A 9 18.63 19.92 -5.56
N THR A 10 19.81 20.05 -6.18
CA THR A 10 20.09 21.20 -7.04
C THR A 10 19.23 21.12 -8.31
N SER A 11 18.80 22.28 -8.81
CA SER A 11 17.85 22.35 -9.94
C SER A 11 18.39 21.78 -11.26
N ASP A 12 19.70 21.64 -11.41
CA ASP A 12 20.37 20.98 -12.54
C ASP A 12 20.28 19.45 -12.51
N ALA A 13 19.74 18.84 -11.45
CA ALA A 13 19.46 17.41 -11.41
C ALA A 13 18.29 17.00 -12.33
N PHE A 14 17.46 17.97 -12.76
CA PHE A 14 16.36 17.75 -13.70
C PHE A 14 16.77 18.28 -15.09
N HIS A 15 16.43 17.54 -16.15
CA HIS A 15 16.79 17.92 -17.52
C HIS A 15 16.15 19.26 -17.91
N GLY A 16 16.97 20.18 -18.43
CA GLY A 16 16.51 21.47 -18.95
C GLY A 16 16.44 22.61 -17.93
N THR A 17 16.88 22.40 -16.69
CA THR A 17 16.92 23.43 -15.64
C THR A 17 18.36 23.80 -15.25
N GLY A 18 18.65 25.09 -15.15
CA GLY A 18 19.92 25.60 -14.60
C GLY A 18 19.85 25.77 -13.07
N ARG A 19 21.00 25.97 -12.41
CA ARG A 19 21.15 26.18 -10.95
C ARG A 19 20.61 27.53 -10.44
N THR A 20 19.48 27.98 -10.97
CA THR A 20 18.87 29.28 -10.66
C THR A 20 17.55 29.16 -9.90
N LYS A 21 17.09 27.93 -9.64
CA LYS A 21 15.81 27.64 -8.99
C LYS A 21 15.98 26.77 -7.74
N LEU A 22 15.13 26.99 -6.74
CA LEU A 22 14.95 26.08 -5.60
C LEU A 22 14.12 24.87 -6.07
N SER A 23 14.58 23.65 -5.80
CA SER A 23 13.82 22.42 -6.09
C SER A 23 13.45 21.72 -4.80
N LEU A 24 12.17 21.37 -4.65
CA LEU A 24 11.64 20.60 -3.53
C LEU A 24 11.12 19.28 -4.07
N VAL A 25 11.59 18.17 -3.49
CA VAL A 25 11.16 16.82 -3.87
C VAL A 25 10.46 16.17 -2.69
N GLN A 26 9.25 15.68 -2.92
CA GLN A 26 8.46 14.98 -1.92
C GLN A 26 7.96 13.65 -2.49
N ARG A 27 7.97 12.61 -1.66
CA ARG A 27 7.29 11.35 -1.97
C ARG A 27 5.80 11.50 -1.65
N VAL A 28 4.95 11.17 -2.61
CA VAL A 28 3.49 11.15 -2.45
C VAL A 28 2.99 9.71 -2.58
N PRO A 29 1.89 9.34 -1.89
CA PRO A 29 1.28 8.03 -2.07
C PRO A 29 0.86 7.80 -3.53
N LEU A 30 0.92 6.55 -3.97
CA LEU A 30 0.47 6.12 -5.29
C LEU A 30 -1.06 5.96 -5.36
N GLY A 31 -1.69 5.60 -4.24
CA GLY A 31 -3.13 5.33 -4.14
C GLY A 31 -3.39 3.91 -3.67
N VAL A 32 -4.00 3.07 -4.52
CA VAL A 32 -4.32 1.67 -4.19
C VAL A 32 -3.20 0.75 -4.66
N VAL A 33 -2.59 0.02 -3.74
CA VAL A 33 -1.54 -0.97 -4.01
C VAL A 33 -2.09 -2.38 -3.86
N VAL A 34 -1.89 -3.20 -4.90
CA VAL A 34 -2.35 -4.60 -4.89
C VAL A 34 -1.27 -5.50 -4.30
N CYS A 35 -1.53 -6.01 -3.11
CA CYS A 35 -0.65 -6.90 -2.38
C CYS A 35 -0.95 -8.37 -2.71
N VAL A 36 -0.14 -8.99 -3.58
CA VAL A 36 -0.19 -10.42 -3.89
C VAL A 36 0.99 -11.14 -3.22
N PRO A 37 0.85 -11.67 -1.99
CA PRO A 37 1.93 -12.37 -1.30
C PRO A 37 2.14 -13.80 -1.83
N PRO A 38 3.36 -14.36 -1.69
CA PRO A 38 3.65 -15.76 -1.98
C PRO A 38 3.00 -16.72 -0.97
N PHE A 39 2.87 -17.99 -1.36
CA PHE A 39 2.12 -19.01 -0.61
C PHE A 39 2.86 -19.64 0.57
N ASN A 40 4.19 -19.51 0.64
CA ASN A 40 5.01 -20.28 1.57
C ASN A 40 5.09 -19.69 2.99
N TYR A 41 4.90 -18.37 3.13
CA TYR A 41 4.85 -17.71 4.45
C TYR A 41 3.71 -16.67 4.46
N PRO A 42 2.44 -17.12 4.54
CA PRO A 42 1.26 -16.31 4.22
C PRO A 42 1.03 -15.13 5.17
N VAL A 43 1.59 -15.15 6.38
CA VAL A 43 1.56 -14.01 7.31
C VAL A 43 2.75 -13.09 7.05
N ASN A 44 3.98 -13.63 7.11
CA ASN A 44 5.19 -12.81 7.03
C ASN A 44 5.32 -12.07 5.68
N LEU A 45 5.07 -12.76 4.57
CA LEU A 45 5.21 -12.16 3.24
C LEU A 45 4.00 -11.32 2.82
N ALA A 46 2.84 -11.53 3.44
CA ALA A 46 1.74 -10.58 3.34
C ALA A 46 2.08 -9.29 4.10
N GLY A 47 2.58 -9.41 5.34
CA GLY A 47 3.02 -8.29 6.15
C GLY A 47 4.10 -7.44 5.46
N SER A 48 5.06 -8.08 4.79
CA SER A 48 6.12 -7.35 4.07
C SER A 48 5.64 -6.56 2.84
N LYS A 49 4.41 -6.79 2.38
CA LYS A 49 3.75 -5.98 1.32
C LYS A 49 2.79 -4.96 1.91
N ILE A 50 1.94 -5.39 2.85
CA ILE A 50 0.93 -4.54 3.50
C ILE A 50 1.61 -3.41 4.30
N GLY A 51 2.64 -3.74 5.09
CA GLY A 51 3.35 -2.80 5.95
C GLY A 51 3.88 -1.58 5.21
N PRO A 52 4.77 -1.72 4.20
CA PRO A 52 5.28 -0.58 3.46
C PRO A 52 4.19 0.15 2.66
N ALA A 53 3.16 -0.53 2.15
CA ALA A 53 2.04 0.11 1.45
C ALA A 53 1.28 1.07 2.39
N LEU A 54 0.87 0.61 3.57
CA LEU A 54 0.18 1.45 4.55
C LEU A 54 1.10 2.56 5.10
N ALA A 55 2.36 2.23 5.42
CA ALA A 55 3.33 3.18 5.97
C ALA A 55 3.67 4.32 4.98
N SER A 56 3.55 4.08 3.67
CA SER A 56 3.72 5.09 2.63
C SER A 56 2.43 5.85 2.30
N GLY A 57 1.35 5.63 3.05
CA GLY A 57 0.07 6.33 2.88
C GLY A 57 -0.82 5.77 1.77
N ASN A 58 -0.57 4.54 1.32
CA ASN A 58 -1.41 3.88 0.32
C ASN A 58 -2.52 3.05 0.97
N ALA A 59 -3.61 2.83 0.23
CA ALA A 59 -4.56 1.78 0.54
C ALA A 59 -4.05 0.43 0.02
N SER A 60 -4.23 -0.63 0.79
CA SER A 60 -3.77 -1.98 0.48
C SER A 60 -4.93 -2.88 0.09
N LEU A 61 -4.90 -3.38 -1.15
CA LEU A 61 -5.81 -4.43 -1.62
C LEU A 61 -5.08 -5.77 -1.62
N VAL A 62 -5.39 -6.62 -0.66
CA VAL A 62 -4.68 -7.87 -0.40
C VAL A 62 -5.37 -9.02 -1.11
N LYS A 63 -4.63 -9.72 -1.99
CA LYS A 63 -5.08 -10.95 -2.63
C LYS A 63 -4.18 -12.11 -2.23
N PRO A 64 -4.52 -12.86 -1.17
CA PRO A 64 -3.70 -13.97 -0.74
C PRO A 64 -3.76 -15.15 -1.72
N PRO A 65 -2.73 -16.00 -1.74
CA PRO A 65 -2.78 -17.29 -2.39
C PRO A 65 -3.84 -18.17 -1.73
N SER A 66 -4.45 -19.08 -2.50
CA SER A 66 -5.47 -19.99 -1.97
C SER A 66 -4.91 -20.84 -0.82
N ALA A 67 -3.65 -21.29 -0.96
CA ALA A 67 -2.89 -21.88 0.14
C ALA A 67 -2.45 -20.75 1.10
N GLY A 68 -2.98 -20.75 2.32
CA GLY A 68 -2.68 -19.73 3.33
C GLY A 68 -3.66 -18.55 3.37
N ALA A 69 -4.73 -18.56 2.56
CA ALA A 69 -5.74 -17.51 2.53
C ALA A 69 -6.34 -17.22 3.91
N ALA A 70 -6.63 -18.26 4.71
CA ALA A 70 -7.18 -18.10 6.06
C ALA A 70 -6.24 -17.29 6.97
N SER A 71 -4.95 -17.61 6.97
CA SER A 71 -3.97 -16.91 7.81
C SER A 71 -3.79 -15.44 7.40
N THR A 72 -3.72 -15.17 6.08
CA THR A 72 -3.64 -13.77 5.60
C THR A 72 -4.92 -12.99 5.87
N LEU A 73 -6.09 -13.64 5.77
CA LEU A 73 -7.37 -13.02 6.11
C LEU A 73 -7.44 -12.68 7.60
N SER A 74 -6.99 -13.57 8.48
CA SER A 74 -6.86 -13.29 9.92
C SER A 74 -5.92 -12.13 10.21
N LEU A 75 -4.79 -12.03 9.52
CA LEU A 75 -3.89 -10.86 9.61
C LEU A 75 -4.61 -9.57 9.22
N CYS A 76 -5.30 -9.56 8.07
CA CYS A 76 -6.01 -8.37 7.60
C CYS A 76 -7.13 -7.97 8.57
N ALA A 77 -7.85 -8.95 9.13
CA ALA A 77 -8.89 -8.71 10.13
C ALA A 77 -8.31 -8.13 11.43
N ALA A 78 -7.14 -8.60 11.88
CA ALA A 78 -6.45 -8.06 13.04
C ALA A 78 -6.00 -6.60 12.82
N ILE A 79 -5.49 -6.28 11.63
CA ILE A 79 -5.14 -4.90 11.26
C ILE A 79 -6.40 -4.03 11.23
N TYR A 80 -7.48 -4.50 10.59
CA TYR A 80 -8.76 -3.78 10.55
C TYR A 80 -9.30 -3.51 11.96
N ALA A 81 -9.27 -4.51 12.85
CA ALA A 81 -9.70 -4.34 14.23
C ALA A 81 -8.84 -3.32 14.99
N ALA A 82 -7.52 -3.28 14.76
CA ALA A 82 -6.64 -2.27 15.32
C ALA A 82 -7.00 -0.86 14.82
N LEU A 83 -7.30 -0.71 13.53
CA LEU A 83 -7.76 0.56 12.96
C LEU A 83 -9.10 1.00 13.55
N VAL A 84 -10.06 0.09 13.73
CA VAL A 84 -11.34 0.39 14.39
C VAL A 84 -11.12 0.84 15.83
N ALA A 85 -10.21 0.19 16.57
CA ALA A 85 -9.92 0.54 17.96
C ALA A 85 -9.27 1.94 18.08
N GLU A 86 -8.45 2.33 17.09
CA GLU A 86 -7.74 3.61 17.11
C GLU A 86 -8.58 4.77 16.55
N PHE A 87 -9.33 4.54 15.48
CA PHE A 87 -10.03 5.59 14.72
C PHE A 87 -11.56 5.54 14.81
N GLY A 88 -12.13 4.46 15.36
CA GLY A 88 -13.57 4.23 15.45
C GLY A 88 -14.14 3.45 14.26
N ALA A 89 -15.31 2.85 14.48
CA ALA A 89 -15.99 1.98 13.50
C ALA A 89 -16.59 2.74 12.30
N ASP A 90 -16.82 4.04 12.44
CA ASP A 90 -17.37 4.91 11.39
C ASP A 90 -16.28 5.71 10.66
N SER A 91 -15.01 5.35 10.85
CA SER A 91 -13.89 6.08 10.27
C SER A 91 -13.74 5.82 8.77
N ASP A 92 -13.54 6.89 8.00
CA ASP A 92 -13.19 6.83 6.57
C ASP A 92 -11.84 6.15 6.29
N ILE A 93 -11.05 5.84 7.33
CA ILE A 93 -9.77 5.14 7.20
C ILE A 93 -9.94 3.62 7.10
N LEU A 94 -11.09 3.06 7.49
CA LEU A 94 -11.28 1.60 7.49
C LEU A 94 -11.11 0.92 6.12
N PRO A 95 -11.49 1.55 4.98
CA PRO A 95 -11.25 0.99 3.65
C PRO A 95 -9.77 0.90 3.24
N VAL A 96 -8.82 1.46 4.01
CA VAL A 96 -7.39 1.44 3.65
C VAL A 96 -6.79 0.03 3.61
N ILE A 97 -7.45 -0.97 4.20
CA ILE A 97 -7.08 -2.37 4.04
C ILE A 97 -8.30 -3.20 3.64
N THR A 98 -8.22 -3.85 2.49
CA THR A 98 -9.26 -4.75 1.99
C THR A 98 -8.62 -6.06 1.57
N CYS A 99 -9.21 -7.19 1.94
CA CYS A 99 -8.72 -8.52 1.56
C CYS A 99 -9.77 -9.24 0.71
N ILE A 100 -9.40 -9.64 -0.50
CA ILE A 100 -10.28 -10.37 -1.43
C ILE A 100 -9.72 -11.76 -1.65
N THR A 101 -10.54 -12.78 -1.43
CA THR A 101 -10.17 -14.19 -1.67
C THR A 101 -10.79 -14.71 -2.96
N GLY A 102 -10.24 -15.79 -3.51
CA GLY A 102 -10.65 -16.35 -4.81
C GLY A 102 -9.48 -16.99 -5.54
N ARG A 103 -9.75 -17.70 -6.64
CA ARG A 103 -8.67 -18.28 -7.46
C ARG A 103 -7.99 -17.17 -8.25
N GLY A 104 -6.66 -17.23 -8.35
CA GLY A 104 -5.88 -16.22 -9.07
C GLY A 104 -6.32 -16.05 -10.53
N ARG A 105 -6.65 -17.15 -11.22
CA ARG A 105 -7.12 -17.11 -12.61
C ARG A 105 -8.48 -16.38 -12.79
N ASP A 106 -9.30 -16.30 -11.74
CA ASP A 106 -10.66 -15.77 -11.83
C ASP A 106 -10.68 -14.25 -11.56
N ILE A 107 -9.75 -13.76 -10.73
CA ILE A 107 -9.74 -12.34 -10.28
C ILE A 107 -8.37 -11.65 -10.37
N GLY A 108 -7.30 -12.37 -10.68
CA GLY A 108 -5.94 -11.84 -10.69
C GLY A 108 -5.76 -10.69 -11.68
N ASP A 109 -6.13 -10.93 -12.94
CA ASP A 109 -6.01 -9.92 -14.00
C ASP A 109 -6.89 -8.70 -13.70
N LEU A 110 -8.13 -8.93 -13.26
CA LEU A 110 -9.04 -7.86 -12.85
C LEU A 110 -8.44 -6.95 -11.79
N LEU A 111 -7.70 -7.52 -10.82
CA LEU A 111 -7.07 -6.74 -9.76
C LEU A 111 -5.83 -6.00 -10.26
N THR A 112 -4.98 -6.62 -11.08
CA THR A 112 -3.69 -6.04 -11.51
C THR A 112 -3.82 -5.06 -12.67
N THR A 113 -4.86 -5.16 -13.50
CA THR A 113 -5.08 -4.24 -14.62
C THR A 113 -6.12 -3.16 -14.32
N HIS A 114 -6.66 -3.11 -13.09
CA HIS A 114 -7.65 -2.10 -12.72
C HIS A 114 -7.05 -0.69 -12.81
N SER A 115 -7.83 0.29 -13.27
CA SER A 115 -7.35 1.67 -13.48
C SER A 115 -6.83 2.35 -12.19
N LEU A 116 -7.43 1.99 -11.05
CA LEU A 116 -7.02 2.46 -9.72
C LEU A 116 -5.86 1.67 -9.12
N ALA A 117 -5.57 0.45 -9.61
CA ALA A 117 -4.48 -0.35 -9.09
C ALA A 117 -3.15 0.24 -9.55
N LYS A 118 -2.27 0.53 -8.58
CA LYS A 118 -0.87 0.86 -8.81
C LYS A 118 -0.06 -0.35 -8.36
N ALA A 119 0.73 -0.89 -9.29
CA ALA A 119 1.51 -2.12 -9.10
C ALA A 119 2.52 -1.99 -7.95
#